data_AF-A0A834X8Q1-F1
#
_entry.id   AF-A0A834X8Q1-F1
#
_cell.length_a   1.000
_cell.length_b   1.000
_cell.length_c   1.000
_cell.angle_alpha   90.00
_cell.angle_beta   90.00
_cell.angle_gamma   90.00
#
_symmetry.space_group_name_H-M   'P 1'
#
loop_
_entity.id
_entity.type
_entity.pdbx_description
1 polymer ?
#
loop_
_entity_poly.entity_id
_entity_poly.type
_entity_poly.pdbx_seq_one_letter_code
_entity_poly.pdbx_strand_id
1 'polypeptide(L)'
;MSGDRYTAIVLNTTTAVNGRSLTITLTPKQECLVIINAIEIFEIIPTESKTLLEEVRALQTLKKALGLPSRFGWNGDPCVPQEHPWTGVDCQLDRNSSKWVIDGL
;
A
#
# COMPACT_ATOMS: atom_id res chain seq x y z
N MET A 1 1.66 18.28 -29.17
CA MET A 1 2.85 18.74 -28.41
C MET A 1 2.34 19.06 -27.01
N SER A 2 3.01 18.60 -25.95
CA SER A 2 2.59 18.89 -24.57
C SER A 2 2.94 20.34 -24.21
N GLY A 3 1.96 21.15 -23.79
CA GLY A 3 2.19 22.52 -23.33
C GLY A 3 1.54 23.65 -24.15
N ASP A 4 0.56 23.36 -24.99
CA ASP A 4 -0.28 24.40 -25.63
C ASP A 4 -1.19 25.11 -24.63
N ARG A 5 -1.72 26.29 -25.04
CA ARG A 5 -2.66 27.10 -24.26
C ARG A 5 -3.84 26.22 -23.80
N TYR A 6 -4.08 26.17 -22.48
CA TYR A 6 -5.09 25.32 -21.81
C TYR A 6 -4.79 23.81 -21.72
N THR A 7 -3.54 23.37 -21.93
CA THR A 7 -3.16 21.96 -21.73
C THR A 7 -2.43 21.76 -20.40
N ALA A 8 -2.76 20.68 -19.70
CA ALA A 8 -2.00 20.22 -18.54
C ALA A 8 -0.85 19.33 -19.00
N ILE A 9 0.35 19.57 -18.47
CA ILE A 9 1.50 18.69 -18.68
C ILE A 9 1.64 17.81 -17.45
N VAL A 10 1.55 16.49 -17.63
CA VAL A 10 2.00 15.54 -16.62
C VAL A 10 3.47 15.29 -16.88
N LEU A 11 4.31 15.62 -15.90
CA LEU A 11 5.74 15.33 -15.99
C LEU A 11 5.91 13.81 -15.82
N ASN A 12 6.36 13.12 -16.86
CA ASN A 12 6.68 11.69 -16.78
C ASN A 12 8.04 11.47 -16.11
N THR A 13 8.18 11.99 -14.88
CA THR A 13 9.39 11.83 -14.07
C THR A 13 8.96 11.63 -12.63
N THR A 14 9.50 10.56 -12.05
CA THR A 14 9.38 10.30 -10.62
C THR A 14 10.77 10.43 -10.02
N THR A 15 10.91 11.26 -9.00
CA THR A 15 12.20 11.49 -8.32
C THR A 15 12.08 11.00 -6.89
N ALA A 16 13.05 10.20 -6.45
CA ALA A 16 13.13 9.79 -5.05
C ALA A 16 13.41 11.03 -4.18
N VAL A 17 12.54 11.29 -3.21
CA VAL A 17 12.71 12.37 -2.25
C VAL A 17 13.31 11.80 -0.98
N ASN A 18 14.48 12.31 -0.58
CA ASN A 18 15.09 11.96 0.70
C ASN A 18 14.95 13.15 1.65
N GLY A 19 14.18 12.99 2.73
CA GLY A 19 13.97 14.01 3.76
C GLY A 19 12.53 14.50 3.87
N ARG A 20 12.32 15.55 4.67
CA ARG A 20 10.99 16.08 5.02
C ARG A 20 10.51 17.24 4.13
N SER A 21 11.40 17.86 3.37
CA SER A 21 11.10 19.02 2.53
C SER A 21 11.42 18.75 1.07
N LEU A 22 10.44 18.97 0.20
CA LEU A 22 10.60 18.94 -1.25
C LEU A 22 10.50 20.38 -1.79
N THR A 23 11.56 20.85 -2.46
CA THR A 23 11.55 22.16 -3.14
C THR A 23 11.36 21.95 -4.63
N ILE A 24 10.30 22.53 -5.18
CA ILE A 24 10.00 22.51 -6.62
C ILE A 24 10.20 23.92 -7.16
N THR A 25 11.16 24.10 -8.06
CA THR A 25 11.44 25.38 -8.71
C THR A 25 10.95 25.33 -10.15
N LEU A 26 10.09 26.27 -10.52
CA LEU A 26 9.55 26.40 -11.87
C LEU A 26 10.16 27.62 -12.56
N THR A 27 10.90 27.38 -13.64
CA THR A 27 11.53 28.44 -14.42
C THR A 27 10.87 28.52 -15.79
N PRO A 28 10.02 29.53 -16.05
CA PRO A 28 9.40 29.68 -17.36
C PRO A 28 10.46 30.06 -18.41
N LYS A 29 10.34 29.50 -19.62
CA LYS A 29 11.29 29.76 -20.73
C LYS A 29 11.12 31.17 -21.34
N GLN A 30 9.96 31.79 -21.16
CA GLN A 30 9.59 33.12 -21.63
C GLN A 30 8.84 33.84 -20.50
N GLU A 31 8.49 35.12 -20.68
CA GLU A 31 7.68 35.88 -19.70
C GLU A 31 6.23 35.36 -19.63
N CYS A 32 6.06 34.20 -19.02
CA CYS A 32 4.79 33.51 -18.83
C CYS A 32 4.62 33.13 -17.36
N LEU A 33 3.38 33.15 -16.90
CA LEU A 33 3.00 32.66 -15.58
C LEU A 33 2.99 31.13 -15.56
N VAL A 34 3.58 30.54 -14.54
CA VAL A 34 3.54 29.09 -14.30
C VAL A 34 2.56 28.81 -13.16
N ILE A 35 1.68 27.83 -13.33
CA ILE A 35 0.69 27.42 -12.33
C ILE A 35 0.85 25.92 -12.09
N ILE A 36 0.80 25.50 -10.83
CA ILE A 36 0.71 24.10 -10.42
C ILE A 36 -0.76 23.82 -10.07
N ASN A 37 -1.37 22.84 -10.72
CA ASN A 37 -2.75 22.43 -10.40
C ASN A 37 -2.79 21.41 -9.27
N ALA A 38 -1.88 20.43 -9.28
CA ALA A 38 -1.80 19.35 -8.30
C ALA A 38 -0.37 18.81 -8.18
N ILE A 39 -0.08 18.15 -7.05
CA ILE A 39 1.15 17.41 -6.79
C ILE A 39 0.74 16.06 -6.19
N GLU A 40 1.35 14.98 -6.67
CA GLU A 40 1.19 13.65 -6.10
C GLU A 40 2.49 13.26 -5.37
N ILE A 41 2.37 12.83 -4.12
CA ILE A 41 3.49 12.35 -3.29
C ILE A 41 3.16 10.92 -2.90
N PHE A 42 4.05 9.99 -3.25
CA PHE A 42 3.92 8.58 -2.93
C PHE A 42 4.93 8.20 -1.87
N GLU A 43 4.47 7.50 -0.82
CA GLU A 43 5.34 6.83 0.13
C GLU A 43 5.61 5.40 -0.34
N ILE A 44 6.89 5.00 -0.36
CA ILE A 44 7.26 3.62 -0.61
C ILE A 44 7.13 2.86 0.71
N ILE A 45 6.05 2.12 0.85
CA ILE A 45 5.83 1.26 2.02
C ILE A 45 6.57 -0.07 1.77
N PRO A 46 7.46 -0.50 2.69
CA PRO A 46 8.13 -1.79 2.56
C PRO A 46 7.09 -2.91 2.59
N THR A 47 7.30 -3.95 1.78
CA THR A 47 6.43 -5.12 1.81
C THR A 47 6.54 -5.82 3.16
N GLU A 48 5.41 -5.98 3.84
CA GLU A 48 5.36 -6.74 5.08
C GLU A 48 5.59 -8.25 4.84
N SER A 49 6.02 -8.92 5.90
CA SER A 49 6.06 -10.38 5.93
C SER A 49 4.64 -10.91 5.77
N LYS A 50 4.42 -11.86 4.86
CA LYS A 50 3.08 -12.43 4.61
C LYS A 50 2.78 -13.60 5.54
N THR A 51 1.50 -13.92 5.73
CA THR A 51 1.12 -15.18 6.37
C THR A 51 1.52 -16.37 5.52
N LEU A 52 1.88 -17.47 6.18
CA LEU A 52 2.21 -18.71 5.51
C LEU A 52 1.03 -19.17 4.65
N LEU A 53 1.28 -19.38 3.35
CA LEU A 53 0.22 -19.63 2.36
C LEU A 53 -0.68 -20.82 2.73
N GLU A 54 -0.12 -21.86 3.34
CA GLU A 54 -0.89 -23.03 3.75
C GLU A 54 -1.88 -22.70 4.88
N GLU A 55 -1.52 -21.82 5.80
CA GLU A 55 -2.43 -21.38 6.86
C GLU A 55 -3.49 -20.42 6.33
N VAL A 56 -3.16 -19.55 5.37
CA VAL A 56 -4.15 -18.74 4.66
C VAL A 56 -5.21 -19.65 4.01
N ARG A 57 -4.78 -20.72 3.34
CA ARG A 57 -5.70 -21.70 2.72
C ARG A 57 -6.54 -22.44 3.76
N ALA A 58 -5.94 -22.82 4.89
CA ALA A 58 -6.65 -23.48 5.99
C ALA A 58 -7.75 -22.57 6.56
N LEU A 59 -7.43 -21.32 6.89
CA LEU A 59 -8.40 -20.36 7.42
C LEU A 59 -9.46 -19.95 6.40
N GLN A 60 -9.13 -19.86 5.10
CA GLN A 60 -10.12 -19.65 4.05
C GLN A 60 -11.09 -20.84 3.93
N THR A 61 -10.62 -22.06 4.13
CA THR A 61 -11.47 -23.26 4.15
C THR A 61 -12.38 -23.23 5.37
N LEU A 62 -11.85 -22.87 6.54
CA LEU A 62 -12.63 -22.67 7.77
C LEU A 62 -13.71 -21.59 7.60
N LYS A 63 -13.35 -20.42 7.03
CA LYS A 63 -14.28 -19.33 6.71
C LYS A 63 -15.47 -19.81 5.89
N LYS A 64 -15.20 -20.62 4.86
CA LYS A 64 -16.22 -21.20 3.98
C LYS A 64 -17.09 -22.21 4.72
N ALA A 65 -16.48 -23.12 5.50
CA ALA A 65 -17.20 -24.13 6.26
C ALA A 65 -18.14 -23.52 7.33
N LEU A 66 -17.71 -22.43 7.97
CA LEU A 66 -18.50 -21.68 8.94
C LEU A 66 -19.54 -20.74 8.31
N GLY A 67 -19.52 -20.57 6.97
CA GLY A 67 -20.44 -19.66 6.28
C GLY A 67 -20.29 -18.20 6.69
N LEU A 68 -19.09 -17.76 7.07
CA LEU A 68 -18.88 -16.40 7.59
C LEU A 68 -19.18 -15.35 6.51
N PRO A 69 -19.94 -14.30 6.84
CA PRO A 69 -20.27 -13.25 5.88
C PRO A 69 -19.04 -12.42 5.54
N SER A 70 -19.02 -11.80 4.35
CA SER A 70 -17.90 -10.96 3.89
C SER A 70 -17.58 -9.79 4.83
N ARG A 71 -18.60 -9.28 5.54
CA ARG A 71 -18.46 -8.19 6.53
C ARG A 71 -17.86 -8.61 7.88
N PHE A 72 -17.50 -9.88 8.06
CA PHE A 72 -16.94 -10.39 9.32
C PHE A 72 -15.48 -9.94 9.57
N GLY A 73 -14.83 -9.33 8.57
CA GLY A 73 -13.44 -8.85 8.71
C GLY A 73 -12.37 -9.88 8.33
N TRP A 74 -12.75 -11.13 8.05
CA TRP A 74 -11.83 -12.15 7.54
C TRP A 74 -11.62 -12.00 6.03
N ASN A 75 -10.91 -10.96 5.61
CA ASN A 75 -10.63 -10.66 4.20
C ASN A 75 -9.14 -10.42 3.96
N GLY A 76 -8.61 -10.91 2.84
CA GLY A 76 -7.18 -10.73 2.50
C GLY A 76 -6.26 -11.70 3.23
N ASP A 77 -5.12 -11.18 3.70
CA ASP A 77 -4.16 -11.92 4.51
C ASP A 77 -4.61 -11.91 5.99
N PRO A 78 -4.53 -13.04 6.72
CA PRO A 78 -4.98 -13.11 8.12
C PRO A 78 -4.22 -12.23 9.11
N CYS A 79 -2.93 -11.96 8.87
CA CYS A 79 -2.06 -11.29 9.84
C CYS A 79 -1.57 -9.91 9.39
N VAL A 80 -1.76 -9.53 8.12
CA VAL A 80 -1.34 -8.22 7.61
C VAL A 80 -2.49 -7.39 7.02
N PRO A 81 -2.54 -6.07 7.32
CA PRO A 81 -1.57 -5.31 8.13
C PRO A 81 -1.67 -5.65 9.63
N GLN A 82 -0.56 -5.52 10.37
CA GLN A 82 -0.50 -5.90 11.81
C GLN A 82 -1.47 -5.11 12.68
N GLU A 83 -1.86 -3.92 12.24
CA GLU A 83 -2.86 -3.07 12.89
C GLU A 83 -4.29 -3.61 12.71
N HIS A 84 -4.50 -4.45 11.70
CA HIS A 84 -5.81 -5.00 11.32
C HIS A 84 -5.77 -6.49 10.95
N PRO A 85 -5.31 -7.38 11.85
CA PRO A 85 -5.40 -8.82 11.62
C PRO A 85 -6.87 -9.27 11.66
N TRP A 86 -7.12 -10.48 11.16
CA TRP A 86 -8.43 -11.10 11.26
C TRP A 86 -8.84 -11.25 12.71
N THR A 87 -10.08 -10.87 13.03
CA THR A 87 -10.59 -10.95 14.39
C THR A 87 -10.54 -12.39 14.91
N GLY A 88 -9.94 -12.58 16.08
CA GLY A 88 -9.79 -13.88 16.75
C GLY A 88 -8.56 -14.67 16.32
N VAL A 89 -7.81 -14.22 15.31
CA VAL A 89 -6.61 -14.92 14.86
C VAL A 89 -5.39 -14.39 15.63
N ASP A 90 -4.68 -15.28 16.30
CA ASP A 90 -3.41 -14.95 16.95
C ASP A 90 -2.25 -15.26 15.99
N CYS A 91 -1.48 -14.22 15.66
CA CYS A 91 -0.39 -14.28 14.70
C CYS A 91 0.98 -14.19 15.40
N GLN A 92 1.91 -15.07 15.05
CA GLN A 92 3.30 -15.02 15.49
C GLN A 92 4.26 -14.93 14.30
N LEU A 93 5.30 -14.12 14.41
CA LEU A 93 6.32 -14.01 13.37
C LEU A 93 7.36 -15.12 13.52
N ASP A 94 7.39 -16.06 12.58
CA ASP A 94 8.51 -17.00 12.46
C ASP A 94 9.72 -16.27 11.87
N ARG A 95 10.71 -16.01 12.72
CA ARG A 95 11.94 -15.31 12.35
C ARG A 95 12.81 -16.09 11.37
N ASN A 96 12.67 -17.41 11.30
CA ASN A 96 13.47 -18.24 10.40
C ASN A 96 12.97 -18.13 8.95
N SER A 97 11.65 -18.13 8.76
CA SER A 97 11.03 -18.01 7.44
C SER A 97 10.63 -16.59 7.06
N SER A 98 10.68 -15.64 8.01
CA SER A 98 10.17 -14.27 7.85
C SER A 98 8.71 -14.25 7.36
N LYS A 99 7.88 -15.09 7.98
CA LYS A 99 6.44 -15.22 7.68
C LYS A 99 5.64 -15.23 8.97
N TRP A 100 4.39 -14.78 8.88
CA TRP A 100 3.44 -14.97 9.96
C TRP A 100 2.94 -16.40 9.96
N VAL A 101 2.87 -16.97 11.17
CA VAL A 101 2.24 -18.24 11.46
C VAL A 101 1.04 -18.03 12.39
N ILE A 102 0.02 -18.88 12.28
CA ILE A 102 -1.18 -18.84 13.12
C ILE A 102 -0.91 -19.67 14.38
N ASP A 103 -0.88 -19.00 15.53
CA ASP A 103 -0.64 -19.61 16.84
C ASP A 103 -1.96 -19.96 17.55
N GLY A 104 -3.08 -19.30 17.20
CA GLY A 104 -4.38 -19.51 17.83
C GLY A 104 -5.57 -18.95 17.03
N LEU A 105 -6.77 -19.40 17.40
CA LEU A 105 -8.09 -18.99 16.87
C LEU A 105 -9.11 -18.79 17.99
#